data_AF-M1H9S2-F1
#
_entry.id   AF-M1H9S2-F1
#
_cell.length_a   1.000
_cell.length_b   1.000
_cell.length_c   1.000
_cell.angle_alpha   90.00
_cell.angle_beta   90.00
_cell.angle_gamma   90.00
#
_symmetry.space_group_name_H-M   'P 1'
#
loop_
_entity.id
_entity.type
_entity.pdbx_description
1 polymer ?
#
loop_
_entity_poly.entity_id
_entity_poly.type
_entity_poly.pdbx_seq_one_letter_code
_entity_poly.pdbx_strand_id
1 'polypeptide(L)' 'LPTPYTGIKAIRAPTLTDTYLEAQYVNQHKKAYDDLVFDARTFRRIEQYKNSGHMYEYLSRSIAPEIYGHQDVKKA' A
#
# COMPACT_ATOMS: atom_id res chain seq x y z
N LEU A 1 -17.76 21.36 13.14
CA LEU A 1 -18.53 22.63 13.13
C LEU A 1 -17.67 23.71 12.48
N PRO A 2 -18.17 24.52 11.53
CA PRO A 2 -17.38 25.60 10.94
C PRO A 2 -17.04 26.61 12.04
N THR A 3 -15.75 26.86 12.24
CA THR A 3 -15.27 27.87 13.17
C THR A 3 -15.61 29.26 12.62
N PRO A 4 -16.39 30.08 13.34
CA PRO A 4 -16.77 31.40 12.84
C PRO A 4 -15.56 32.33 12.83
N TYR A 5 -15.30 32.96 11.69
CA TYR A 5 -14.27 33.98 11.56
C TYR A 5 -14.78 35.31 12.13
N THR A 6 -14.07 35.92 13.08
CA THR A 6 -14.45 37.18 13.73
C THR A 6 -13.57 38.36 13.28
N GLY A 7 -14.14 39.58 13.30
CA GLY A 7 -13.40 40.83 13.05
C GLY A 7 -13.34 41.30 11.59
N ILE A 8 -12.39 42.18 11.27
CA ILE A 8 -12.24 42.91 9.98
C ILE A 8 -12.11 41.97 8.76
N LYS A 9 -11.72 40.71 8.99
CA LYS A 9 -11.61 39.65 7.98
C LYS A 9 -12.96 39.12 7.49
N ALA A 10 -14.07 39.43 8.18
CA ALA A 10 -15.44 39.06 7.77
C ALA A 10 -16.08 40.07 6.80
N ILE A 11 -15.50 41.25 6.60
CA ILE A 11 -16.12 42.37 5.85
C ILE A 11 -16.03 42.18 4.32
N ARG A 12 -15.10 41.33 3.84
CA ARG A 12 -14.84 41.13 2.39
C ARG A 12 -14.70 39.67 1.96
N ALA A 13 -14.95 38.73 2.86
CA ALA A 13 -14.90 37.31 2.49
C ALA A 13 -16.20 36.96 1.74
N PRO A 14 -16.15 36.31 0.56
CA PRO A 14 -17.27 35.48 0.11
C PRO A 14 -17.60 34.48 1.21
N THR A 15 -18.75 33.82 1.15
CA THR A 15 -19.11 32.70 2.05
C THR A 15 -18.10 31.55 1.92
N LEU A 16 -16.89 31.73 2.45
CA LEU A 16 -15.84 30.74 2.58
C LEU A 16 -16.15 30.00 3.87
N THR A 17 -16.91 28.94 3.73
CA THR A 17 -17.00 27.90 4.75
C THR A 17 -15.85 26.94 4.50
N ASP A 18 -14.94 26.81 5.46
CA ASP A 18 -13.92 25.77 5.40
C ASP A 18 -14.60 24.40 5.42
N THR A 19 -14.32 23.58 4.40
CA THR A 19 -14.80 22.20 4.32
C THR A 19 -13.90 21.32 5.18
N TYR A 20 -14.40 20.86 6.31
CA TYR A 20 -13.70 19.92 7.19
C TYR A 20 -14.47 18.61 7.31
N LEU A 21 -13.75 17.50 7.36
CA LEU A 21 -14.29 16.17 7.63
C LEU A 21 -13.68 15.64 8.93
N GLU A 22 -14.53 15.35 9.91
CA GLU A 22 -14.14 14.69 11.14
C GLU A 22 -14.25 13.17 10.96
N ALA A 23 -13.10 12.49 10.93
CA ALA A 23 -13.08 11.04 10.76
C ALA A 23 -13.35 10.33 12.09
N GLN A 24 -14.43 9.55 12.15
CA GLN A 24 -14.73 8.71 13.33
C GLN A 24 -14.00 7.36 13.29
N TYR A 25 -13.82 6.80 12.09
CA TYR A 25 -13.19 5.52 11.87
C TYR A 25 -12.43 5.53 10.54
N VAL A 26 -11.21 4.97 10.54
CA VAL A 26 -10.33 4.94 9.37
C VAL A 26 -9.97 3.50 9.04
N ASN A 27 -10.29 3.05 7.83
CA ASN A 27 -9.85 1.76 7.29
C ASN A 27 -8.53 1.94 6.55
N GLN A 28 -7.46 1.33 7.06
CA GLN A 28 -6.18 1.31 6.36
C GLN A 28 -6.16 0.22 5.29
N HIS A 29 -6.26 0.63 4.02
CA HIS A 29 -6.22 -0.31 2.90
C HIS A 29 -4.80 -0.78 2.55
N LYS A 30 -3.79 0.07 2.77
CA LYS A 30 -2.39 -0.29 2.57
C LYS A 30 -1.82 -0.74 3.92
N LYS A 31 -1.68 -2.05 4.11
CA LYS A 31 -1.01 -2.60 5.28
C LYS A 31 0.48 -2.24 5.24
N ALA A 32 1.05 -1.83 6.37
CA ALA A 32 2.50 -1.78 6.51
C ALA A 32 3.07 -3.20 6.32
N TYR A 33 4.34 -3.31 5.90
CA TYR A 33 4.97 -4.62 5.68
C TYR A 33 4.90 -5.52 6.92
N ASP A 34 4.87 -4.93 8.12
CA ASP A 34 4.76 -5.62 9.41
C ASP A 34 3.37 -6.22 9.67
N ASP A 35 2.31 -5.71 9.02
CA ASP A 35 0.92 -6.18 9.17
C ASP A 35 0.52 -7.23 8.10
N LEU A 36 1.49 -7.68 7.30
CA LEU A 36 1.29 -8.78 6.36
C LEU A 36 1.11 -10.10 7.14
N VAL A 37 -0.13 -10.35 7.57
CA VAL A 37 -0.53 -11.66 8.09
C VAL A 37 -0.44 -12.66 6.93
N PHE A 38 0.55 -13.53 6.97
CA PHE A 38 0.71 -14.60 6.00
C PHE A 38 -0.41 -15.64 6.16
N ASP A 39 -1.17 -15.89 5.10
CA ASP A 39 -2.13 -17.01 5.05
C ASP A 39 -1.38 -18.34 5.15
N ALA A 40 -1.95 -19.30 5.89
CA ALA A 40 -1.37 -20.63 6.09
C ALA A 40 -1.15 -21.39 4.76
N ARG A 41 -1.97 -21.12 3.74
CA ARG A 41 -1.80 -21.67 2.39
C ARG A 41 -0.54 -21.15 1.70
N THR A 42 -0.29 -19.84 1.83
CA THR A 42 0.91 -19.19 1.28
C THR A 42 2.15 -19.75 1.95
N PHE A 43 2.12 -19.94 3.28
CA PHE A 43 3.24 -20.50 4.03
C PHE A 43 3.59 -21.93 3.58
N ARG A 44 2.60 -22.80 3.38
CA ARG A 44 2.82 -24.17 2.86
C ARG A 44 3.47 -24.16 1.48
N ARG A 45 3.05 -23.25 0.60
CA ARG A 45 3.62 -23.12 -0.74
C ARG A 45 5.09 -22.70 -0.67
N ILE A 46 5.43 -21.76 0.22
CA ILE A 46 6.82 -21.34 0.45
C ILE A 46 7.69 -22.51 0.92
N GLU A 47 7.23 -23.28 1.91
CA GLU A 47 7.99 -24.42 2.44
C GLU A 47 8.19 -25.54 1.41
N GLN A 48 7.20 -25.79 0.54
CA GLN A 48 7.36 -26.75 -0.57
C GLN A 48 8.49 -26.35 -1.52
N TYR A 49 8.57 -25.06 -1.89
CA TYR A 49 9.61 -24.56 -2.81
C TYR A 49 10.97 -24.36 -2.13
N LYS A 50 11.02 -24.23 -0.81
CA LYS A 50 12.28 -24.20 -0.05
C LYS A 50 13.06 -25.49 -0.18
N ASN A 51 12.36 -26.63 -0.17
CA ASN A 51 12.99 -27.95 -0.28
C ASN A 51 13.55 -28.27 -1.66
N SER A 52 13.18 -27.52 -2.71
CA SER A 52 13.68 -27.76 -4.07
C SER A 52 15.00 -27.06 -4.38
N GLY A 53 15.50 -26.19 -3.50
CA GLY A 53 16.81 -25.51 -3.64
C GLY A 53 16.89 -24.45 -4.75
N HIS A 54 15.85 -24.28 -5.57
CA HIS A 54 15.84 -23.36 -6.73
C HIS A 54 14.91 -22.15 -6.57
N MET A 55 14.60 -21.75 -5.33
CA MET A 55 13.63 -20.69 -5.02
C MET A 55 13.94 -19.36 -5.74
N TYR A 56 15.20 -18.93 -5.74
CA TYR A 56 15.60 -17.66 -6.34
C TYR A 56 15.39 -17.62 -7.86
N GLU A 57 15.72 -18.71 -8.55
CA GLU A 57 15.51 -18.86 -9.99
C GLU A 57 14.02 -18.93 -10.33
N TYR A 58 13.23 -19.65 -9.52
CA TYR A 58 11.78 -19.74 -9.68
C TYR A 58 11.11 -18.37 -9.54
N LEU A 59 11.48 -17.60 -8.51
CA LEU A 59 10.93 -16.26 -8.28
C LEU A 59 11.33 -15.28 -9.39
N SER A 60 12.60 -15.31 -9.82
CA SER A 60 13.09 -14.49 -10.93
C SER A 60 12.38 -14.78 -12.25
N ARG A 61 12.00 -16.03 -12.52
CA ARG A 61 11.18 -16.36 -13.70
C ARG A 61 9.72 -15.96 -13.54
N SER A 62 9.21 -15.98 -12.31
CA SER A 62 7.83 -15.57 -12.00
C SER A 62 7.62 -14.06 -12.03
N ILE A 63 8.68 -13.26 -11.82
CA ILE A 63 8.58 -11.81 -11.92
C ILE A 63 8.66 -11.39 -13.39
N ALA A 64 7.62 -10.68 -13.85
CA ALA A 64 7.43 -10.28 -15.25
C ALA A 64 7.61 -11.43 -16.26
N PRO A 65 6.79 -12.51 -16.20
CA PRO A 65 6.95 -13.70 -17.03
C PRO A 65 6.78 -13.42 -18.53
N GLU A 66 6.21 -12.27 -18.90
CA GLU A 66 6.01 -11.83 -20.28
C GLU A 66 7.31 -11.37 -20.96
N ILE A 67 8.36 -11.08 -20.18
CA ILE A 67 9.64 -10.59 -20.69
C ILE A 67 10.64 -11.75 -20.75
N TYR A 68 11.13 -12.06 -21.95
CA TYR A 68 12.19 -13.05 -22.14
C TYR A 68 13.58 -12.49 -21.83
N GLY A 69 14.46 -13.31 -21.24
CA GLY A 69 15.83 -12.91 -20.88
C GLY A 69 15.92 -12.05 -19.61
N HIS A 70 16.95 -11.21 -19.52
CA HIS A 70 17.19 -10.22 -18.45
C HIS A 70 17.04 -10.77 -17.01
N GLN A 71 17.53 -11.99 -16.79
CA GLN A 71 17.40 -12.65 -15.48
C GLN A 71 18.18 -11.92 -14.40
N ASP A 72 19.28 -11.27 -14.76
CA ASP A 72 20.06 -10.37 -13.92
C ASP A 72 19.24 -9.18 -13.41
N VAL A 73 18.51 -8.50 -14.28
CA VAL A 73 17.62 -7.38 -13.91
C VAL A 73 16.45 -7.86 -13.04
N LYS A 74 15.94 -9.06 -13.32
CA LYS A 74 14.86 -9.69 -12.54
C LYS A 74 15.29 -10.22 -11.18
N LYS A 75 16.60 -10.27 -10.93
CA LYS A 75 17.23 -10.79 -9.70
C LYS A 75 17.72 -9.68 -8.76
N ALA A 76 17.91 -8.47 -9.29
CA ALA A 76 18.41 -7.30 -8.57
C ALA A 76 17.43 -6.79 -7.50
#